data_AF-A0A1L9BJQ1-F1
#
_entry.id   AF-A0A1L9BJQ1-F1
#
_cell.length_a   1.000
_cell.length_b   1.000
_cell.length_c   1.000
_cell.angle_alpha   90.00
_cell.angle_beta   90.00
_cell.angle_gamma   90.00
#
_symmetry.space_group_name_H-M   'P 1'
#
loop_
_entity.id
_entity.type
_entity.pdbx_description
1 polymer ?
#
loop_
_entity_poly.entity_id
_entity_poly.type
_entity_poly.pdbx_seq_one_letter_code
_entity_poly.pdbx_strand_id
1 'polypeptide(L)'
;MRALGLILVATLGSGCIIEPPDLVRLDGGDEWPDGGKRPTSDGGISIDWDGGFGGGGGGGGGGWDGGAWDAGSGPRATFPGSGTNGDRGTGVLWLVRIDRSTANLAASYGSLIETMTQQLIAQGFDIRRTAVGSLYEERLLSGSGSATPSAASVQTLLENAATYSGTTPTGCSSQHLLTLAVRLSEATVPSSGSRPFADPLGALLVVMLDHGSHPQDYGPGCDPAGKTPAERFGVEHMPWLNIGSPATSHWSLPRSQTRFLFVSTSENESYTQLRERCAAMSAFPRTALDAISPSEHSFYEPFSAGLNVFQPGLGTRIDLCQAVAQDWAGFSRGFAKNWAQLLSLPADQR
;
A
#
# COMPACT_ATOMS: atom_id res chain seq x y z
N MET A 1 44.19 48.49 -16.17
CA MET A 1 43.58 47.59 -17.17
C MET A 1 42.44 46.82 -16.50
N ARG A 2 41.20 46.96 -17.02
CA ARG A 2 39.94 46.22 -16.73
C ARG A 2 39.41 46.27 -15.28
N ALA A 3 38.51 47.18 -14.89
CA ALA A 3 37.04 47.25 -15.15
C ALA A 3 36.28 46.00 -14.62
N LEU A 4 35.64 46.05 -13.43
CA LEU A 4 34.27 46.50 -13.11
C LEU A 4 33.17 45.57 -13.65
N GLY A 5 32.29 45.07 -12.76
CA GLY A 5 31.04 44.43 -13.17
C GLY A 5 30.36 43.57 -12.09
N LEU A 6 29.98 44.16 -10.96
CA LEU A 6 28.92 43.62 -10.10
C LEU A 6 27.59 43.83 -10.85
N ILE A 7 26.91 42.74 -11.22
CA ILE A 7 25.56 42.81 -11.78
C ILE A 7 24.58 42.36 -10.70
N LEU A 8 23.86 43.35 -10.17
CA LEU A 8 22.60 43.21 -9.46
C LEU A 8 21.50 43.07 -10.54
N VAL A 9 20.80 41.95 -10.60
CA VAL A 9 19.54 41.85 -11.36
C VAL A 9 18.41 41.62 -10.38
N ALA A 10 17.61 42.66 -10.17
CA ALA A 10 16.26 42.55 -9.69
C ALA A 10 15.36 42.23 -10.89
N THR A 11 14.65 41.11 -10.85
CA THR A 11 13.51 40.83 -11.72
C THR A 11 12.23 40.84 -10.89
N LEU A 12 11.54 41.97 -10.96
CA LEU A 12 10.10 42.06 -10.75
C LEU A 12 9.43 41.39 -11.95
N GLY A 13 8.65 40.34 -11.69
CA GLY A 13 7.90 39.61 -12.71
C GLY A 13 6.68 38.96 -12.09
N SER A 14 5.56 39.65 -12.23
CA SER A 14 4.22 39.30 -11.76
C SER A 14 3.75 37.92 -12.25
N GLY A 15 3.14 37.16 -11.34
CA GLY A 15 2.44 35.90 -11.62
C GLY A 15 1.38 35.63 -10.57
N CYS A 16 0.14 36.02 -10.90
CA CYS A 16 -1.17 35.80 -10.30
C CYS A 16 -1.24 34.98 -8.99
N ILE A 17 -1.54 35.68 -7.88
CA ILE A 17 -2.26 35.12 -6.75
C ILE A 17 -3.73 35.05 -7.18
N ILE A 18 -4.26 33.83 -7.32
CA ILE A 18 -5.72 33.63 -7.39
C ILE A 18 -6.20 33.69 -5.94
N GLU A 19 -6.73 34.83 -5.53
CA GLU A 19 -7.57 34.96 -4.35
C GLU A 19 -8.82 34.06 -4.53
N PRO A 20 -9.19 33.21 -3.56
CA PRO A 20 -10.55 32.71 -3.50
C PRO A 20 -11.48 33.88 -3.09
N PRO A 21 -12.60 34.11 -3.79
CA PRO A 21 -13.56 35.13 -3.41
C PRO A 21 -14.31 34.73 -2.12
N ASP A 22 -14.51 35.74 -1.28
CA ASP A 22 -15.53 35.89 -0.24
C ASP A 22 -15.69 34.80 0.84
N LEU A 23 -15.03 35.12 1.96
CA LEU A 23 -15.50 34.86 3.32
C LEU A 23 -17.00 35.24 3.47
N VAL A 24 -17.88 34.25 3.45
CA VAL A 24 -19.18 34.39 4.11
C VAL A 24 -18.97 34.20 5.60
N ARG A 25 -18.93 35.34 6.30
CA ARG A 25 -19.08 35.46 7.74
C ARG A 25 -20.55 35.17 8.07
N LEU A 26 -20.84 33.99 8.61
CA LEU A 26 -22.13 33.72 9.26
C LEU A 26 -21.98 34.01 10.75
N ASP A 27 -22.31 35.25 11.13
CA ASP A 27 -22.68 35.62 12.48
C ASP A 27 -24.17 35.27 12.69
N GLY A 28 -24.50 34.65 13.83
CA GLY A 28 -25.85 34.33 14.31
C GLY A 28 -26.18 32.84 14.18
N GLY A 29 -26.44 32.08 15.24
CA GLY A 29 -27.11 32.43 16.49
C GLY A 29 -28.31 31.50 16.64
N ASP A 30 -28.33 30.77 17.75
CA ASP A 30 -29.49 30.19 18.45
C ASP A 30 -29.94 28.73 18.19
N GLU A 31 -30.20 28.13 19.36
CA GLU A 31 -31.05 26.97 19.69
C GLU A 31 -30.54 25.53 19.52
N TRP A 32 -29.98 25.05 20.63
CA TRP A 32 -30.13 23.67 21.10
C TRP A 32 -31.59 23.41 21.52
N PRO A 33 -32.14 22.23 21.21
CA PRO A 33 -33.02 21.55 22.14
C PRO A 33 -32.49 20.17 22.52
N ASP A 34 -32.43 19.96 23.83
CA ASP A 34 -32.22 18.69 24.50
C ASP A 34 -33.27 17.64 24.08
N GLY A 35 -32.85 16.39 23.89
CA GLY A 35 -33.78 15.28 23.67
C GLY A 35 -33.08 13.97 23.32
N GLY A 36 -32.66 13.23 24.34
CA GLY A 36 -31.75 12.08 24.20
C GLY A 36 -32.31 10.82 23.54
N LYS A 37 -31.37 9.97 23.11
CA LYS A 37 -31.20 8.56 23.53
C LYS A 37 -29.98 8.00 22.80
N ARG A 38 -29.00 7.52 23.55
CA ARG A 38 -27.89 6.70 23.04
C ARG A 38 -28.45 5.33 22.66
N PRO A 39 -28.19 4.79 21.46
CA PRO A 39 -28.15 3.35 21.27
C PRO A 39 -26.78 2.85 21.72
N THR A 40 -26.81 1.94 22.67
CA THR A 40 -25.73 1.03 23.00
C THR A 40 -25.30 0.22 21.77
N SER A 41 -24.07 -0.26 21.86
CA SER A 41 -23.38 -1.15 20.94
C SER A 41 -24.21 -2.36 20.49
N ASP A 42 -23.70 -3.01 19.45
CA ASP A 42 -24.04 -4.36 18.98
C ASP A 42 -24.95 -4.36 17.74
N GLY A 43 -24.40 -3.92 16.62
CA GLY A 43 -25.01 -4.06 15.30
C GLY A 43 -23.92 -4.10 14.22
N GLY A 44 -23.39 -5.29 13.95
CA GLY A 44 -22.44 -5.51 12.87
C GLY A 44 -23.06 -5.10 11.54
N ILE A 45 -22.45 -4.09 10.91
CA ILE A 45 -22.81 -3.68 9.56
C ILE A 45 -22.16 -4.68 8.59
N SER A 46 -23.01 -5.45 7.93
CA SER A 46 -22.70 -6.26 6.76
C SER A 46 -22.28 -5.31 5.64
N ILE A 47 -21.08 -5.49 5.09
CA ILE A 47 -20.71 -4.88 3.81
C ILE A 47 -20.94 -5.95 2.76
N ASP A 48 -21.97 -5.73 1.93
CA ASP A 48 -22.31 -6.55 0.78
C ASP A 48 -21.15 -6.50 -0.22
N TRP A 49 -20.55 -7.66 -0.46
CA TRP A 49 -19.63 -7.87 -1.58
C TRP A 49 -20.46 -8.19 -2.82
N ASP A 50 -20.55 -7.25 -3.75
CA ASP A 50 -21.04 -7.53 -5.11
C ASP A 50 -20.02 -8.43 -5.84
N GLY A 51 -20.19 -9.73 -5.65
CA GLY A 51 -19.45 -10.80 -6.30
C GLY A 51 -20.24 -12.08 -6.15
N GLY A 52 -21.22 -12.28 -7.05
CA GLY A 52 -22.17 -13.39 -6.99
C GLY A 52 -21.49 -14.76 -6.98
N PHE A 53 -21.68 -15.50 -5.90
CA PHE A 53 -21.49 -16.95 -5.83
C PHE A 53 -22.80 -17.61 -5.43
N GLY A 54 -23.49 -18.18 -6.42
CA GLY A 54 -24.58 -19.13 -6.19
C GLY A 54 -24.03 -20.55 -6.18
N GLY A 55 -24.36 -21.35 -5.16
CA GLY A 55 -24.33 -22.81 -5.25
C GLY A 55 -23.76 -23.60 -4.06
N GLY A 56 -24.46 -23.60 -2.94
CA GLY A 56 -24.92 -24.80 -2.20
C GLY A 56 -23.96 -25.88 -1.69
N GLY A 57 -23.99 -26.07 -0.36
CA GLY A 57 -23.70 -27.32 0.37
C GLY A 57 -22.27 -27.37 0.93
N GLY A 58 -21.98 -27.50 2.22
CA GLY A 58 -22.73 -27.99 3.37
C GLY A 58 -21.73 -28.80 4.21
N GLY A 59 -21.48 -28.41 5.47
CA GLY A 59 -20.75 -29.26 6.41
C GLY A 59 -19.76 -28.55 7.34
N GLY A 60 -20.19 -28.36 8.59
CA GLY A 60 -19.40 -28.78 9.74
C GLY A 60 -18.30 -27.84 10.28
N GLY A 61 -18.69 -26.99 11.23
CA GLY A 61 -18.13 -27.01 12.59
C GLY A 61 -16.69 -26.51 12.80
N GLY A 62 -16.57 -25.35 13.42
CA GLY A 62 -15.35 -24.90 14.09
C GLY A 62 -15.34 -23.40 14.26
N GLY A 63 -16.01 -22.90 15.30
CA GLY A 63 -15.95 -21.49 15.69
C GLY A 63 -14.51 -21.11 16.03
N TRP A 64 -14.00 -20.09 15.33
CA TRP A 64 -12.72 -19.46 15.64
C TRP A 64 -13.05 -18.13 16.32
N ASP A 65 -13.63 -18.25 17.51
CA ASP A 65 -14.11 -17.12 18.28
C ASP A 65 -13.12 -16.90 19.44
N GLY A 66 -12.43 -15.76 19.41
CA GLY A 66 -11.90 -15.08 20.59
C GLY A 66 -10.80 -15.80 21.38
N GLY A 67 -9.54 -15.45 21.11
CA GLY A 67 -8.46 -15.75 22.03
C GLY A 67 -7.17 -15.07 21.61
N ALA A 68 -6.61 -14.26 22.50
CA ALA A 68 -5.27 -13.71 22.37
C ALA A 68 -4.28 -14.83 22.00
N TRP A 69 -3.54 -14.66 20.91
CA TRP A 69 -2.36 -15.45 20.63
C TRP A 69 -1.27 -14.99 21.59
N ASP A 70 -1.41 -15.38 22.86
CA ASP A 70 -0.29 -15.34 23.79
C ASP A 70 0.87 -16.11 23.15
N ALA A 71 2.06 -15.51 23.22
CA ALA A 71 3.30 -16.11 22.78
C ALA A 71 3.57 -17.40 23.58
N GLY A 72 3.01 -18.54 23.15
CA GLY A 72 3.13 -19.80 23.87
C GLY A 72 2.50 -21.00 23.16
N SER A 73 3.36 -21.87 22.64
CA SER A 73 3.19 -23.34 22.59
C SER A 73 1.96 -23.97 21.90
N GLY A 74 1.34 -23.33 20.90
CA GLY A 74 0.52 -24.05 19.91
C GLY A 74 1.38 -24.58 18.75
N PRO A 75 0.97 -25.64 18.02
CA PRO A 75 1.61 -25.97 16.75
C PRO A 75 1.49 -24.76 15.84
N ARG A 76 2.62 -24.14 15.51
CA ARG A 76 2.67 -23.00 14.58
C ARG A 76 2.07 -23.45 13.26
N ALA A 77 1.24 -22.60 12.66
CA ALA A 77 0.66 -22.86 11.35
C ALA A 77 1.78 -23.17 10.35
N THR A 78 1.65 -24.28 9.62
CA THR A 78 2.66 -24.75 8.66
C THR A 78 2.22 -24.41 7.25
N PHE A 79 2.62 -23.24 6.77
CA PHE A 79 2.39 -22.82 5.39
C PHE A 79 3.58 -21.99 4.87
N PRO A 80 3.75 -21.81 3.54
CA PRO A 80 4.85 -20.99 3.02
C PRO A 80 4.78 -19.54 3.51
N GLY A 81 5.87 -19.04 4.07
CA GLY A 81 5.93 -17.73 4.72
C GLY A 81 5.73 -17.74 6.25
N SER A 82 5.40 -18.89 6.85
CA SER A 82 5.24 -19.04 8.31
C SER A 82 6.56 -19.17 9.10
N GLY A 83 7.69 -19.35 8.41
CA GLY A 83 9.01 -19.56 9.02
C GLY A 83 9.19 -20.92 9.72
N THR A 84 8.19 -21.80 9.66
CA THR A 84 8.25 -23.15 10.26
C THR A 84 8.92 -24.16 9.33
N ASN A 85 9.49 -25.24 9.87
CA ASN A 85 10.06 -26.35 9.08
C ASN A 85 11.12 -25.94 8.02
N GLY A 86 11.91 -24.89 8.30
CA GLY A 86 12.91 -24.38 7.37
C GLY A 86 12.36 -23.42 6.30
N ASP A 87 11.08 -23.04 6.38
CA ASP A 87 10.49 -21.97 5.58
C ASP A 87 11.23 -20.64 5.78
N ARG A 88 11.33 -19.87 4.70
CA ARG A 88 12.15 -18.65 4.66
C ARG A 88 11.41 -17.40 5.12
N GLY A 89 10.19 -17.54 5.62
CA GLY A 89 9.37 -16.45 6.12
C GLY A 89 8.81 -15.57 5.00
N THR A 90 8.18 -14.49 5.41
CA THR A 90 7.48 -13.57 4.52
C THR A 90 8.22 -12.24 4.43
N GLY A 91 8.33 -11.73 3.21
CA GLY A 91 8.76 -10.36 2.96
C GLY A 91 7.57 -9.45 2.65
N VAL A 92 7.66 -8.19 3.07
CA VAL A 92 6.69 -7.16 2.76
C VAL A 92 7.40 -5.97 2.12
N LEU A 93 7.03 -5.65 0.89
CA LEU A 93 7.55 -4.50 0.14
C LEU A 93 6.46 -3.44 0.01
N TRP A 94 6.68 -2.28 0.61
CA TRP A 94 5.82 -1.11 0.46
C TRP A 94 6.45 -0.15 -0.55
N LEU A 95 5.73 0.15 -1.62
CA LEU A 95 6.08 1.17 -2.61
C LEU A 95 5.14 2.35 -2.41
N VAL A 96 5.66 3.46 -1.92
CA VAL A 96 4.88 4.63 -1.49
C VAL A 96 5.17 5.79 -2.43
N ARG A 97 4.14 6.51 -2.87
CA ARG A 97 4.32 7.79 -3.56
C ARG A 97 5.02 8.78 -2.63
N ILE A 98 6.16 9.30 -3.10
CA ILE A 98 6.93 10.31 -2.37
C ILE A 98 6.89 11.63 -3.16
N ASP A 99 6.08 12.57 -2.68
CA ASP A 99 6.10 13.96 -3.08
C ASP A 99 6.09 14.86 -1.83
N ARG A 100 6.09 16.18 -2.01
CA ARG A 100 6.07 17.12 -0.87
C ARG A 100 4.86 16.93 0.04
N SER A 101 3.73 16.49 -0.52
CA SER A 101 2.48 16.32 0.21
C SER A 101 2.43 15.03 1.02
N THR A 102 3.31 14.06 0.72
CA THR A 102 3.48 12.83 1.51
C THR A 102 3.70 13.10 3.00
N ALA A 103 4.35 14.22 3.36
CA ALA A 103 4.56 14.60 4.76
C ALA A 103 3.24 14.69 5.55
N ASN A 104 2.14 15.13 4.92
CA ASN A 104 0.83 15.24 5.56
C ASN A 104 0.15 13.89 5.82
N LEU A 105 0.62 12.83 5.16
CA LEU A 105 0.08 11.47 5.24
C LEU A 105 1.05 10.49 5.94
N ALA A 106 2.27 10.93 6.25
CA ALA A 106 3.34 10.08 6.77
C ALA A 106 2.97 9.33 8.05
N ALA A 107 2.29 10.00 8.99
CA ALA A 107 1.80 9.38 10.24
C ALA A 107 0.77 8.29 9.97
N SER A 108 -0.18 8.55 9.06
CA SER A 108 -1.17 7.56 8.63
C SER A 108 -0.50 6.36 7.98
N TYR A 109 0.45 6.58 7.06
CA TYR A 109 1.17 5.48 6.40
C TYR A 109 1.98 4.64 7.38
N GLY A 110 2.65 5.27 8.35
CA GLY A 110 3.32 4.56 9.42
C GLY A 110 2.37 3.63 10.18
N SER A 111 1.17 4.13 10.50
CA SER A 111 0.14 3.33 11.19
C SER A 111 -0.40 2.19 10.32
N LEU A 112 -0.60 2.42 9.02
CA LEU A 112 -1.03 1.37 8.08
C LEU A 112 -0.01 0.23 7.98
N ILE A 113 1.27 0.60 7.82
CA ILE A 113 2.39 -0.33 7.67
C ILE A 113 2.58 -1.17 8.93
N GLU A 114 2.61 -0.52 10.10
CA GLU A 114 2.75 -1.20 11.39
C GLU A 114 1.58 -2.17 11.63
N THR A 115 0.35 -1.69 11.46
CA THR A 115 -0.86 -2.51 11.71
C THR A 115 -0.95 -3.71 10.78
N MET A 116 -0.70 -3.53 9.47
CA MET A 116 -0.71 -4.65 8.52
C MET A 116 0.32 -5.72 8.91
N THR A 117 1.52 -5.28 9.28
CA THR A 117 2.59 -6.18 9.73
C THR A 117 2.18 -6.95 10.98
N GLN A 118 1.60 -6.27 11.97
CA GLN A 118 1.08 -6.90 13.18
C GLN A 118 -0.04 -7.91 12.87
N GLN A 119 -0.96 -7.59 11.96
CA GLN A 119 -2.02 -8.52 11.57
C GLN A 119 -1.48 -9.75 10.83
N LEU A 120 -0.49 -9.60 9.95
CA LEU A 120 0.18 -10.75 9.32
C LEU A 120 0.84 -11.65 10.38
N ILE A 121 1.59 -11.08 11.33
CA ILE A 121 2.19 -11.83 12.44
C ILE A 121 1.11 -12.55 13.25
N ALA A 122 0.01 -11.89 13.56
CA ALA A 122 -1.12 -12.46 14.30
C ALA A 122 -1.83 -13.61 13.56
N GLN A 123 -1.67 -13.71 12.23
CA GLN A 123 -2.17 -14.84 11.42
C GLN A 123 -1.10 -15.92 11.15
N GLY A 124 0.06 -15.84 11.80
CA GLY A 124 1.09 -16.87 11.76
C GLY A 124 2.17 -16.69 10.69
N PHE A 125 2.21 -15.54 10.00
CA PHE A 125 3.32 -15.23 9.10
C PHE A 125 4.58 -14.85 9.90
N ASP A 126 5.74 -15.38 9.49
CA ASP A 126 7.05 -14.96 10.00
C ASP A 126 7.57 -13.80 9.15
N ILE A 127 7.19 -12.57 9.51
CA ILE A 127 7.64 -11.38 8.78
C ILE A 127 9.12 -11.17 9.07
N ARG A 128 9.99 -11.55 8.13
CA ARG A 128 11.44 -11.39 8.32
C ARG A 128 11.97 -10.07 7.85
N ARG A 129 11.28 -9.47 6.87
CA ARG A 129 11.76 -8.32 6.12
C ARG A 129 10.59 -7.42 5.76
N THR A 130 10.67 -6.17 6.19
CA THR A 130 9.78 -5.11 5.73
C THR A 130 10.65 -4.00 5.13
N ALA A 131 10.37 -3.65 3.88
CA ALA A 131 11.05 -2.56 3.18
C ALA A 131 10.04 -1.52 2.72
N VAL A 132 10.43 -0.26 2.77
CA VAL A 132 9.67 0.87 2.24
C VAL A 132 10.51 1.52 1.15
N GLY A 133 9.96 1.68 -0.04
CA GLY A 133 10.59 2.32 -1.19
C GLY A 133 9.69 3.36 -1.82
N SER A 134 10.26 4.16 -2.71
CA SER A 134 9.49 5.08 -3.55
C SER A 134 8.69 4.30 -4.59
N LEU A 135 7.49 4.74 -4.92
CA LEU A 135 6.68 4.15 -5.97
C LEU A 135 7.18 4.49 -7.38
N TYR A 136 7.75 5.68 -7.55
CA TYR A 136 8.09 6.24 -8.88
C TYR A 136 9.59 6.49 -9.08
N GLU A 137 10.41 6.28 -8.05
CA GLU A 137 11.88 6.42 -8.13
C GLU A 137 12.53 5.09 -7.76
N GLU A 138 13.64 4.76 -8.41
CA GLU A 138 14.43 3.54 -8.15
C GLU A 138 15.20 3.59 -6.83
N ARG A 139 14.46 3.66 -5.72
CA ARG A 139 15.00 3.92 -4.39
C ARG A 139 14.21 3.20 -3.31
N LEU A 140 14.91 2.33 -2.56
CA LEU A 140 14.46 1.89 -1.25
C LEU A 140 14.82 2.96 -0.20
N LEU A 141 13.86 3.34 0.63
CA LEU A 141 14.03 4.32 1.71
C LEU A 141 14.47 3.63 3.00
N SER A 142 13.90 2.45 3.28
CA SER A 142 14.25 1.63 4.42
C SER A 142 14.11 0.15 4.10
N GLY A 143 14.77 -0.66 4.92
CA GLY A 143 14.84 -2.10 4.78
C GLY A 143 15.69 -2.63 5.92
N SER A 144 15.03 -2.99 7.01
CA SER A 144 15.70 -3.51 8.19
C SER A 144 15.41 -5.01 8.35
N GLY A 145 16.25 -5.70 9.11
CA GLY A 145 15.94 -7.04 9.61
C GLY A 145 14.88 -7.05 10.72
N SER A 146 14.37 -5.89 11.17
CA SER A 146 13.25 -5.82 12.10
C SER A 146 11.97 -6.20 11.38
N ALA A 147 11.31 -7.25 11.87
CA ALA A 147 10.03 -7.74 11.38
C ALA A 147 8.97 -6.65 11.29
N THR A 148 8.92 -5.77 12.30
CA THR A 148 7.86 -4.77 12.50
C THR A 148 8.45 -3.36 12.63
N PRO A 149 8.42 -2.52 11.58
CA PRO A 149 8.79 -1.13 11.72
C PRO A 149 7.71 -0.38 12.54
N SER A 150 8.12 0.47 13.48
CA SER A 150 7.16 1.27 14.26
C SER A 150 6.58 2.40 13.41
N ALA A 151 5.32 2.78 13.64
CA ALA A 151 4.68 3.87 12.90
C ALA A 151 5.49 5.17 12.93
N ALA A 152 6.03 5.53 14.09
CA ALA A 152 6.87 6.73 14.25
C ALA A 152 8.14 6.69 13.39
N SER A 153 8.81 5.53 13.29
CA SER A 153 10.02 5.39 12.46
C SER A 153 9.72 5.56 10.97
N VAL A 154 8.59 5.02 10.51
CA VAL A 154 8.13 5.14 9.14
C VAL A 154 7.67 6.57 8.84
N GLN A 155 6.97 7.22 9.78
CA GLN A 155 6.58 8.61 9.65
C GLN A 155 7.81 9.51 9.42
N THR A 156 8.81 9.46 10.30
CA THR A 156 10.04 10.25 10.16
C THR A 156 10.77 9.95 8.86
N LEU A 157 10.79 8.69 8.43
CA LEU A 157 11.39 8.29 7.15
C LEU A 157 10.70 9.01 5.97
N LEU A 158 9.37 9.00 5.95
CA LEU A 158 8.57 9.57 4.86
C LEU A 158 8.58 11.10 4.87
N GLU A 159 8.54 11.74 6.03
CA GLU A 159 8.68 13.21 6.17
C GLU A 159 10.04 13.69 5.65
N ASN A 160 11.12 12.97 6.00
CA ASN A 160 12.45 13.26 5.46
C ASN A 160 12.49 13.04 3.94
N ALA A 161 11.93 11.94 3.44
CA ALA A 161 11.90 11.68 2.00
C ALA A 161 11.09 12.76 1.23
N ALA A 162 9.97 13.21 1.79
CA ALA A 162 9.13 14.27 1.22
C ALA A 162 9.87 15.62 1.11
N THR A 163 10.73 15.94 2.08
CA THR A 163 11.55 17.17 2.10
C THR A 163 12.48 17.27 0.89
N TYR A 164 13.02 16.13 0.45
CA TYR A 164 13.93 16.05 -0.69
C TYR A 164 13.24 15.68 -2.00
N SER A 165 11.91 15.51 -2.00
CA SER A 165 11.17 15.24 -3.22
C SER A 165 10.94 16.53 -4.02
N GLY A 166 11.47 16.55 -5.24
CA GLY A 166 11.38 17.69 -6.14
C GLY A 166 10.71 17.40 -7.47
N THR A 167 10.43 16.14 -7.78
CA THR A 167 9.95 15.71 -9.10
C THR A 167 8.55 15.17 -9.04
N THR A 168 7.65 15.74 -9.84
CA THR A 168 6.33 15.18 -10.08
C THR A 168 6.48 13.81 -10.75
N PRO A 169 5.77 12.76 -10.29
CA PRO A 169 5.75 11.47 -10.96
C PRO A 169 5.35 11.59 -12.44
N THR A 170 6.07 10.91 -13.34
CA THR A 170 5.79 10.90 -14.79
C THR A 170 5.67 9.50 -15.40
N GLY A 171 6.24 8.48 -14.75
CA GLY A 171 6.18 7.10 -15.23
C GLY A 171 4.92 6.36 -14.79
N CYS A 172 4.72 5.15 -15.33
CA CYS A 172 3.67 4.24 -14.85
C CYS A 172 3.93 3.84 -13.39
N SER A 173 2.85 3.69 -12.62
CA SER A 173 2.94 3.32 -11.19
C SER A 173 3.60 1.96 -10.96
N SER A 174 3.55 1.05 -11.95
CA SER A 174 4.21 -0.26 -11.88
C SER A 174 5.68 -0.25 -12.32
N GLN A 175 6.18 0.84 -12.89
CA GLN A 175 7.49 0.85 -13.55
C GLN A 175 8.63 0.55 -12.59
N HIS A 176 8.66 1.20 -11.42
CA HIS A 176 9.71 0.91 -10.44
C HIS A 176 9.58 -0.51 -9.88
N LEU A 177 8.36 -1.01 -9.64
CA LEU A 177 8.20 -2.41 -9.23
C LEU A 177 8.80 -3.36 -10.27
N LEU A 178 8.60 -3.09 -11.57
CA LEU A 178 9.19 -3.88 -12.65
C LEU A 178 10.72 -3.88 -12.62
N THR A 179 11.34 -2.70 -12.47
CA THR A 179 12.81 -2.59 -12.47
C THR A 179 13.42 -3.15 -11.19
N LEU A 180 12.84 -2.81 -10.04
CA LEU A 180 13.24 -3.31 -8.73
C LEU A 180 13.15 -4.83 -8.66
N ALA A 181 12.05 -5.42 -9.12
CA ALA A 181 11.81 -6.83 -8.91
C ALA A 181 12.77 -7.76 -9.68
N VAL A 182 13.27 -7.32 -10.83
CA VAL A 182 14.27 -8.06 -11.63
C VAL A 182 15.56 -8.29 -10.84
N ARG A 183 15.85 -7.44 -9.85
CA ARG A 183 17.05 -7.50 -8.99
C ARG A 183 16.73 -7.23 -7.52
N LEU A 184 15.56 -7.65 -7.04
CA LEU A 184 15.11 -7.37 -5.68
C LEU A 184 16.13 -7.81 -4.62
N SER A 185 16.84 -8.92 -4.85
CA SER A 185 17.86 -9.42 -3.94
C SER A 185 19.10 -8.52 -3.87
N GLU A 186 19.38 -7.75 -4.91
CA GLU A 186 20.50 -6.80 -4.99
C GLU A 186 20.11 -5.40 -4.57
N ALA A 187 18.82 -5.11 -4.43
CA ALA A 187 18.33 -3.80 -4.04
C ALA A 187 18.88 -3.41 -2.66
N THR A 188 19.53 -2.25 -2.62
CA THR A 188 20.12 -1.69 -1.39
C THR A 188 19.33 -0.49 -0.90
N VAL A 189 19.32 -0.31 0.41
CA VAL A 189 18.90 0.94 1.06
C VAL A 189 20.10 1.90 1.02
N PRO A 190 20.06 3.02 0.27
CA PRO A 190 21.24 3.86 0.04
C PRO A 190 21.90 4.39 1.32
N SER A 191 21.11 4.70 2.35
CA SER A 191 21.60 5.25 3.62
C SER A 191 22.37 4.24 4.49
N SER A 192 22.17 2.93 4.28
CA SER A 192 22.75 1.88 5.14
C SER A 192 23.51 0.79 4.38
N GLY A 193 23.34 0.70 3.06
CA GLY A 193 23.83 -0.44 2.26
C GLY A 193 23.08 -1.75 2.52
N SER A 194 22.04 -1.75 3.37
CA SER A 194 21.24 -2.93 3.71
C SER A 194 20.56 -3.51 2.47
N ARG A 195 20.57 -4.83 2.33
CA ARG A 195 19.86 -5.59 1.28
C ARG A 195 18.70 -6.35 1.93
N PRO A 196 17.52 -5.72 2.09
CA PRO A 196 16.43 -6.33 2.84
C PRO A 196 15.97 -7.67 2.25
N PHE A 197 16.08 -7.84 0.93
CA PHE A 197 15.63 -9.04 0.24
C PHE A 197 16.79 -9.89 -0.27
N ALA A 198 17.98 -9.87 0.36
CA ALA A 198 19.13 -10.64 -0.11
C ALA A 198 18.86 -12.15 -0.23
N ASP A 199 18.07 -12.70 0.69
CA ASP A 199 17.74 -14.13 0.76
C ASP A 199 16.33 -14.41 0.21
N PRO A 200 16.10 -15.55 -0.46
CA PRO A 200 14.77 -15.87 -0.99
C PRO A 200 13.73 -16.05 0.11
N LEU A 201 12.49 -15.70 -0.19
CA LEU A 201 11.36 -15.72 0.75
C LEU A 201 10.47 -16.94 0.52
N GLY A 202 9.69 -17.32 1.55
CA GLY A 202 8.60 -18.29 1.46
C GLY A 202 7.26 -17.67 1.04
N ALA A 203 7.11 -16.35 1.20
CA ALA A 203 5.99 -15.56 0.67
C ALA A 203 6.38 -14.08 0.50
N LEU A 204 5.67 -13.36 -0.36
CA LEU A 204 5.90 -11.94 -0.63
C LEU A 204 4.58 -11.16 -0.71
N LEU A 205 4.44 -10.11 0.10
CA LEU A 205 3.40 -9.10 -0.07
C LEU A 205 4.01 -7.85 -0.71
N VAL A 206 3.44 -7.41 -1.82
CA VAL A 206 3.75 -6.13 -2.45
C VAL A 206 2.58 -5.18 -2.20
N VAL A 207 2.85 -4.04 -1.58
CA VAL A 207 1.85 -2.99 -1.36
C VAL A 207 2.25 -1.75 -2.12
N MET A 208 1.33 -1.19 -2.91
CA MET A 208 1.54 0.07 -3.62
C MET A 208 0.58 1.10 -3.04
N LEU A 209 1.12 2.20 -2.54
CA LEU A 209 0.39 3.28 -1.88
C LEU A 209 0.55 4.56 -2.71
N ASP A 210 -0.54 5.01 -3.33
CA ASP A 210 -0.57 6.22 -4.16
C ASP A 210 -1.71 7.15 -3.77
N HIS A 211 -1.36 8.32 -3.24
CA HIS A 211 -2.34 9.32 -2.83
C HIS A 211 -2.70 10.36 -3.88
N GLY A 212 -2.01 10.40 -5.01
CA GLY A 212 -2.24 11.44 -6.00
C GLY A 212 -2.70 10.90 -7.34
N SER A 213 -2.92 11.80 -8.29
CA SER A 213 -3.18 11.39 -9.68
C SER A 213 -2.01 10.59 -10.21
N HIS A 214 -2.29 9.42 -10.80
CA HIS A 214 -1.30 8.65 -11.52
C HIS A 214 -1.00 9.31 -12.86
N PRO A 215 0.23 9.20 -13.39
CA PRO A 215 0.62 9.93 -14.60
C PRO A 215 0.22 9.26 -15.93
N GLN A 216 -0.19 8.00 -15.90
CA GLN A 216 -0.41 7.17 -17.10
C GLN A 216 -1.57 6.17 -16.86
N ASP A 217 -2.28 5.84 -17.93
CA ASP A 217 -3.30 4.79 -17.93
C ASP A 217 -2.71 3.38 -17.77
N TYR A 218 -3.51 2.46 -17.25
CA TYR A 218 -3.22 1.05 -17.31
C TYR A 218 -3.08 0.57 -18.76
N GLY A 219 -1.98 -0.08 -19.08
CA GLY A 219 -1.81 -0.67 -20.38
C GLY A 219 -0.42 -1.26 -20.64
N PRO A 220 -0.20 -1.79 -21.86
CA PRO A 220 1.06 -2.43 -22.25
C PRO A 220 2.23 -1.46 -22.37
N GLY A 221 1.97 -0.14 -22.44
CA GLY A 221 3.01 0.90 -22.46
C GLY A 221 3.83 0.98 -21.16
N CYS A 222 3.39 0.31 -20.10
CA CYS A 222 4.06 0.26 -18.80
C CYS A 222 5.08 -0.88 -18.64
N ASP A 223 5.24 -1.76 -19.64
CA ASP A 223 6.31 -2.78 -19.69
C ASP A 223 7.06 -2.63 -21.02
N PRO A 224 8.41 -2.53 -21.03
CA PRO A 224 9.19 -2.58 -22.27
C PRO A 224 8.92 -3.79 -23.17
N ALA A 225 8.41 -4.89 -22.60
CA ALA A 225 8.00 -6.09 -23.33
C ALA A 225 6.57 -6.01 -23.92
N GLY A 226 5.89 -4.87 -23.81
CA GLY A 226 4.54 -4.66 -24.36
C GLY A 226 3.45 -5.46 -23.63
N LYS A 227 3.69 -5.85 -22.37
CA LYS A 227 2.74 -6.55 -21.52
C LYS A 227 2.04 -5.59 -20.59
N THR A 228 0.78 -5.85 -20.28
CA THR A 228 0.12 -5.15 -19.18
C THR A 228 0.78 -5.51 -17.84
N PRO A 229 0.67 -4.65 -16.81
CA PRO A 229 1.16 -4.98 -15.47
C PRO A 229 0.61 -6.31 -14.94
N ALA A 230 -0.67 -6.63 -15.19
CA ALA A 230 -1.25 -7.89 -14.74
C ALA A 230 -0.63 -9.12 -15.45
N GLU A 231 -0.41 -9.06 -16.76
CA GLU A 231 0.27 -10.14 -17.50
C GLU A 231 1.72 -10.33 -17.07
N ARG A 232 2.35 -9.27 -16.57
CA ARG A 232 3.71 -9.33 -16.08
C ARG A 232 3.81 -9.89 -14.66
N PHE A 233 2.90 -9.51 -13.77
CA PHE A 233 2.96 -9.87 -12.35
C PHE A 233 2.05 -11.06 -11.95
N GLY A 234 1.09 -11.44 -12.79
CA GLY A 234 0.11 -12.50 -12.50
C GLY A 234 0.51 -13.91 -12.95
N VAL A 235 1.69 -14.06 -13.56
CA VAL A 235 2.17 -15.36 -14.07
C VAL A 235 2.62 -16.30 -12.95
N GLU A 236 2.52 -17.60 -13.21
CA GLU A 236 2.94 -18.63 -12.25
C GLU A 236 4.45 -18.60 -12.00
N HIS A 237 4.87 -18.98 -10.77
CA HIS A 237 6.26 -19.00 -10.33
C HIS A 237 7.04 -17.67 -10.38
N MET A 238 6.36 -16.56 -10.65
CA MET A 238 6.90 -15.19 -10.64
C MET A 238 8.28 -15.07 -11.32
N PRO A 239 8.42 -15.48 -12.60
CA PRO A 239 9.70 -15.48 -13.33
C PRO A 239 10.34 -14.09 -13.46
N TRP A 240 9.61 -13.02 -13.13
CA TRP A 240 10.12 -11.66 -13.10
C TRP A 240 10.98 -11.37 -11.86
N LEU A 241 10.90 -12.20 -10.82
CA LEU A 241 11.57 -11.98 -9.54
C LEU A 241 13.02 -12.49 -9.57
N ASN A 242 13.98 -11.58 -9.43
CA ASN A 242 15.41 -11.87 -9.45
C ASN A 242 15.93 -12.56 -10.72
N ILE A 243 15.27 -12.38 -11.86
CA ILE A 243 15.74 -12.93 -13.14
C ILE A 243 17.05 -12.30 -13.63
N GLY A 244 17.34 -11.08 -13.21
CA GLY A 244 18.56 -10.35 -13.60
C GLY A 244 19.73 -10.51 -12.63
N SER A 245 19.60 -11.34 -11.57
CA SER A 245 20.65 -11.50 -10.57
C SER A 245 21.63 -12.61 -10.97
N PRO A 246 22.92 -12.30 -11.21
CA PRO A 246 23.95 -13.32 -11.46
C PRO A 246 24.36 -14.09 -10.19
N ALA A 247 23.96 -13.62 -9.00
CA ALA A 247 24.47 -14.09 -7.72
C ALA A 247 23.53 -15.05 -6.97
N THR A 248 22.30 -15.24 -7.44
CA THR A 248 21.31 -16.10 -6.77
C THR A 248 20.59 -16.99 -7.77
N SER A 249 20.31 -18.24 -7.38
CA SER A 249 19.34 -19.07 -8.10
C SER A 249 18.00 -18.30 -8.14
N HIS A 250 17.40 -18.22 -9.33
CA HIS A 250 16.13 -17.52 -9.57
C HIS A 250 15.13 -17.81 -8.44
N TRP A 251 14.52 -16.75 -7.91
CA TRP A 251 13.47 -16.91 -6.92
C TRP A 251 12.24 -17.43 -7.64
N SER A 252 11.89 -18.69 -7.42
CA SER A 252 10.65 -19.26 -7.92
C SER A 252 9.63 -19.24 -6.80
N LEU A 253 8.91 -18.12 -6.69
CA LEU A 253 7.80 -17.95 -5.76
C LEU A 253 6.50 -18.27 -6.52
N PRO A 254 5.78 -19.37 -6.18
CA PRO A 254 4.46 -19.64 -6.72
C PRO A 254 3.52 -18.45 -6.53
N ARG A 255 2.59 -18.28 -7.46
CA ARG A 255 1.67 -17.15 -7.43
C ARG A 255 0.82 -17.11 -6.17
N SER A 256 0.43 -18.28 -5.67
CA SER A 256 -0.30 -18.41 -4.40
C SER A 256 0.46 -17.80 -3.20
N GLN A 257 1.80 -17.76 -3.27
CA GLN A 257 2.70 -17.22 -2.23
C GLN A 257 3.00 -15.73 -2.41
N THR A 258 2.34 -15.06 -3.36
CA THR A 258 2.47 -13.62 -3.55
C THR A 258 1.11 -12.95 -3.45
N ARG A 259 1.07 -11.73 -2.90
CA ARG A 259 -0.11 -10.88 -2.93
C ARG A 259 0.23 -9.45 -3.30
N PHE A 260 -0.71 -8.80 -3.97
CA PHE A 260 -0.65 -7.38 -4.30
C PHE A 260 -1.79 -6.66 -3.60
N LEU A 261 -1.43 -5.60 -2.88
CA LEU A 261 -2.38 -4.69 -2.25
C LEU A 261 -2.17 -3.29 -2.82
N PHE A 262 -3.23 -2.70 -3.35
CA PHE A 262 -3.24 -1.35 -3.89
C PHE A 262 -4.05 -0.47 -2.95
N VAL A 263 -3.39 0.53 -2.37
CA VAL A 263 -4.01 1.56 -1.53
C VAL A 263 -3.93 2.86 -2.32
N SER A 264 -5.02 3.23 -2.98
CA SER A 264 -5.00 4.37 -3.91
C SER A 264 -6.25 5.24 -3.78
N THR A 265 -6.17 6.48 -4.22
CA THR A 265 -7.37 7.32 -4.38
C THR A 265 -8.28 6.77 -5.47
N SER A 266 -9.52 7.27 -5.51
CA SER A 266 -10.48 6.92 -6.57
C SER A 266 -10.02 7.46 -7.94
N GLU A 267 -10.31 6.68 -8.99
CA GLU A 267 -9.88 6.96 -10.37
C GLU A 267 -11.02 7.52 -11.26
N ASN A 268 -12.20 7.76 -10.67
CA ASN A 268 -13.41 8.15 -11.42
C ASN A 268 -14.28 9.17 -10.66
N GLU A 269 -13.67 10.00 -9.82
CA GLU A 269 -14.37 11.07 -9.10
C GLU A 269 -13.67 12.42 -9.25
N SER A 270 -14.44 13.51 -9.13
CA SER A 270 -13.87 14.86 -9.14
C SER A 270 -13.08 15.14 -7.85
N TYR A 271 -12.15 16.09 -7.93
CA TYR A 271 -11.35 16.51 -6.78
C TYR A 271 -12.22 16.95 -5.58
N THR A 272 -13.31 17.69 -5.85
CA THR A 272 -14.26 18.12 -4.82
C THR A 272 -14.98 16.93 -4.18
N GLN A 273 -15.45 15.97 -4.97
CA GLN A 273 -16.12 14.76 -4.47
C GLN A 273 -15.19 13.92 -3.60
N LEU A 274 -13.94 13.69 -4.02
CA LEU A 274 -12.93 13.01 -3.22
C LEU A 274 -12.76 13.72 -1.87
N ARG A 275 -12.54 15.03 -1.89
CA ARG A 275 -12.32 15.81 -0.66
C ARG A 275 -13.50 15.76 0.28
N GLU A 276 -14.71 15.99 -0.21
CA GLU A 276 -15.93 15.94 0.60
C GLU A 276 -16.13 14.56 1.23
N ARG A 277 -15.91 13.49 0.44
CA ARG A 277 -16.01 12.11 0.91
C ARG A 277 -15.01 11.78 2.00
N CYS A 278 -13.73 12.12 1.80
CA CYS A 278 -12.69 11.88 2.80
C CYS A 278 -12.89 12.77 4.03
N ALA A 279 -13.32 14.02 3.83
CA ALA A 279 -13.69 14.95 4.88
C ALA A 279 -14.89 14.49 5.72
N ALA A 280 -15.81 13.70 5.16
CA ALA A 280 -16.92 13.15 5.91
C ALA A 280 -16.49 12.03 6.88
N MET A 281 -15.30 11.44 6.68
CA MET A 281 -14.78 10.38 7.54
C MET A 281 -14.11 10.98 8.78
N SER A 282 -14.62 10.66 9.97
CA SER A 282 -14.21 11.32 11.23
C SER A 282 -12.74 11.13 11.59
N ALA A 283 -12.11 10.03 11.16
CA ALA A 283 -10.71 9.74 11.44
C ALA A 283 -9.75 10.17 10.31
N PHE A 284 -10.25 10.73 9.19
CA PHE A 284 -9.37 11.18 8.12
C PHE A 284 -8.67 12.50 8.54
N PRO A 285 -7.32 12.58 8.47
CA PRO A 285 -6.60 13.79 8.84
C PRO A 285 -6.96 14.96 7.89
N ARG A 286 -7.41 16.08 8.45
CA ARG A 286 -7.77 17.26 7.64
C ARG A 286 -6.59 17.82 6.87
N THR A 287 -5.39 17.76 7.45
CA THR A 287 -4.13 18.17 6.81
C THR A 287 -3.78 17.32 5.58
N ALA A 288 -4.34 16.11 5.46
CA ALA A 288 -4.12 15.24 4.33
C ALA A 288 -5.06 15.51 3.14
N LEU A 289 -6.12 16.32 3.31
CA LEU A 289 -7.07 16.61 2.22
C LEU A 289 -6.43 17.33 1.04
N ASP A 290 -5.41 18.16 1.29
CA ASP A 290 -4.66 18.84 0.23
C ASP A 290 -3.52 17.98 -0.35
N ALA A 291 -3.23 16.83 0.28
CA ALA A 291 -2.23 15.89 -0.18
C ALA A 291 -2.82 14.84 -1.14
N ILE A 292 -4.12 14.60 -1.08
CA ILE A 292 -4.78 13.61 -1.95
C ILE A 292 -5.26 14.25 -3.26
N SER A 293 -5.26 13.47 -4.33
CA SER A 293 -5.87 13.83 -5.61
C SER A 293 -6.50 12.59 -6.25
N PRO A 294 -7.68 12.70 -6.87
CA PRO A 294 -8.15 11.63 -7.72
C PRO A 294 -7.25 11.56 -8.95
N SER A 295 -7.40 10.50 -9.73
CA SER A 295 -6.78 10.42 -11.04
C SER A 295 -7.82 10.32 -12.13
N GLU A 296 -7.54 10.94 -13.27
CA GLU A 296 -8.30 10.76 -14.51
C GLU A 296 -7.84 9.50 -15.28
N HIS A 297 -6.71 8.92 -14.88
CA HIS A 297 -6.14 7.73 -15.50
C HIS A 297 -6.52 6.49 -14.68
N SER A 298 -7.25 5.55 -15.27
CA SER A 298 -7.57 4.29 -14.59
C SER A 298 -6.33 3.39 -14.56
N PHE A 299 -5.83 3.03 -13.37
CA PHE A 299 -4.62 2.22 -13.22
C PHE A 299 -4.82 1.01 -12.31
N TYR A 300 -5.13 1.24 -11.04
CA TYR A 300 -5.13 0.22 -10.00
C TYR A 300 -6.38 -0.67 -10.03
N GLU A 301 -7.54 -0.13 -10.45
CA GLU A 301 -8.73 -0.95 -10.65
C GLU A 301 -8.52 -2.01 -11.75
N PRO A 302 -8.15 -1.65 -12.99
CA PRO A 302 -7.88 -2.65 -14.03
C PRO A 302 -6.66 -3.54 -13.71
N PHE A 303 -5.68 -3.04 -12.96
CA PHE A 303 -4.55 -3.87 -12.51
C PHE A 303 -5.00 -4.95 -11.52
N SER A 304 -5.77 -4.58 -10.49
CA SER A 304 -6.32 -5.52 -9.51
C SER A 304 -7.23 -6.55 -10.18
N ALA A 305 -8.16 -6.10 -11.05
CA ALA A 305 -9.03 -6.98 -11.81
C ALA A 305 -8.23 -7.94 -12.69
N GLY A 306 -7.22 -7.44 -13.41
CA GLY A 306 -6.35 -8.26 -14.25
C GLY A 306 -5.57 -9.32 -13.47
N LEU A 307 -5.03 -8.99 -12.29
CA LEU A 307 -4.39 -9.99 -11.42
C LEU A 307 -5.37 -11.06 -10.95
N ASN A 308 -6.62 -10.68 -10.68
CA ASN A 308 -7.64 -11.61 -10.22
C ASN A 308 -8.14 -12.58 -11.31
N VAL A 309 -7.91 -12.28 -12.59
CA VAL A 309 -8.10 -13.25 -13.70
C VAL A 309 -7.13 -14.43 -13.57
N PHE A 310 -5.90 -14.17 -13.11
CA PHE A 310 -4.90 -15.23 -12.92
C PHE A 310 -5.16 -16.08 -11.68
N GLN A 311 -5.56 -15.44 -10.59
CA GLN A 311 -5.95 -16.11 -9.35
C GLN A 311 -6.83 -15.19 -8.51
N PRO A 312 -8.02 -15.64 -8.07
CA PRO A 312 -8.88 -14.85 -7.20
C PRO A 312 -8.16 -14.37 -5.93
N GLY A 313 -8.29 -13.06 -5.66
CA GLY A 313 -7.67 -12.42 -4.51
C GLY A 313 -6.16 -12.22 -4.62
N LEU A 314 -5.55 -12.39 -5.81
CA LEU A 314 -4.15 -12.06 -6.05
C LEU A 314 -3.89 -10.55 -5.95
N GLY A 315 -4.80 -9.75 -6.51
CA GLY A 315 -4.84 -8.30 -6.39
C GLY A 315 -5.99 -7.87 -5.49
N THR A 316 -5.70 -7.05 -4.49
CA THR A 316 -6.71 -6.39 -3.67
C THR A 316 -6.53 -4.89 -3.79
N ARG A 317 -7.62 -4.15 -3.98
CA ARG A 317 -7.63 -2.68 -3.97
C ARG A 317 -8.45 -2.18 -2.80
N ILE A 318 -7.98 -1.13 -2.16
CA ILE A 318 -8.72 -0.37 -1.15
C ILE A 318 -8.57 1.12 -1.41
N ASP A 319 -9.65 1.86 -1.23
CA ASP A 319 -9.62 3.32 -1.31
C ASP A 319 -8.76 3.90 -0.18
N LEU A 320 -7.88 4.84 -0.51
CA LEU A 320 -6.95 5.44 0.45
C LEU A 320 -7.68 6.10 1.64
N CYS A 321 -8.80 6.79 1.38
CA CYS A 321 -9.52 7.46 2.46
C CYS A 321 -10.15 6.45 3.41
N GLN A 322 -10.67 5.34 2.89
CA GLN A 322 -11.12 4.22 3.71
C GLN A 322 -9.95 3.62 4.51
N ALA A 323 -8.82 3.33 3.87
CA ALA A 323 -7.65 2.77 4.55
C ALA A 323 -7.19 3.65 5.72
N VAL A 324 -7.15 4.98 5.52
CA VAL A 324 -6.68 5.93 6.52
C VAL A 324 -7.73 6.19 7.62
N ALA A 325 -9.02 6.19 7.30
CA ALA A 325 -10.06 6.68 8.20
C ALA A 325 -11.04 5.62 8.73
N GLN A 326 -10.97 4.37 8.26
CA GLN A 326 -11.80 3.27 8.73
C GLN A 326 -11.00 2.23 9.52
N ASP A 327 -11.65 1.12 9.90
CA ASP A 327 -11.04 0.01 10.63
C ASP A 327 -10.04 -0.76 9.75
N TRP A 328 -8.85 -0.17 9.57
CA TRP A 328 -7.72 -0.80 8.91
C TRP A 328 -7.30 -2.09 9.60
N ALA A 329 -7.44 -2.18 10.93
CA ALA A 329 -7.09 -3.39 11.67
C ALA A 329 -8.04 -4.56 11.32
N GLY A 330 -9.33 -4.29 11.17
CA GLY A 330 -10.32 -5.25 10.66
C GLY A 330 -10.01 -5.71 9.24
N PHE A 331 -9.78 -4.76 8.33
CA PHE A 331 -9.42 -5.06 6.93
C PHE A 331 -8.15 -5.91 6.84
N SER A 332 -7.05 -5.45 7.44
CA SER A 332 -5.75 -6.13 7.37
C SER A 332 -5.76 -7.51 8.02
N ARG A 333 -6.55 -7.70 9.09
CA ARG A 333 -6.79 -9.02 9.70
C ARG A 333 -7.52 -9.96 8.75
N GLY A 334 -8.59 -9.49 8.11
CA GLY A 334 -9.35 -10.27 7.13
C GLY A 334 -8.48 -10.67 5.94
N PHE A 335 -7.73 -9.71 5.39
CA PHE A 335 -6.75 -9.93 4.32
C PHE A 335 -5.71 -11.00 4.71
N ALA A 336 -5.04 -10.83 5.85
CA ALA A 336 -4.02 -11.75 6.33
C ALA A 336 -4.59 -13.16 6.59
N LYS A 337 -5.78 -13.23 7.19
CA LYS A 337 -6.45 -14.51 7.49
C LYS A 337 -6.77 -15.27 6.21
N ASN A 338 -7.38 -14.60 5.23
CA ASN A 338 -7.74 -15.21 3.95
C ASN A 338 -6.50 -15.72 3.20
N TRP A 339 -5.41 -14.95 3.25
CA TRP A 339 -4.16 -15.38 2.61
C TRP A 339 -3.52 -16.58 3.33
N ALA A 340 -3.46 -16.57 4.66
CA ALA A 340 -2.96 -17.70 5.45
C ALA A 340 -3.80 -18.98 5.22
N GLN A 341 -5.13 -18.83 5.12
CA GLN A 341 -6.04 -19.94 4.81
C GLN A 341 -5.75 -20.55 3.45
N LEU A 342 -5.59 -19.73 2.40
CA LEU A 342 -5.19 -20.23 1.09
C LEU A 342 -3.84 -20.96 1.19
N LEU A 343 -2.85 -20.36 1.82
CA LEU A 343 -1.50 -20.93 1.92
C LEU A 343 -1.44 -22.25 2.69
N SER A 344 -2.42 -22.48 3.56
CA SER A 344 -2.59 -23.72 4.31
C SER A 344 -3.18 -24.86 3.48
N LEU A 345 -3.72 -24.57 2.29
CA LEU A 345 -4.20 -25.60 1.37
C LEU A 345 -3.02 -26.35 0.72
N PRO A 346 -3.24 -27.62 0.29
CA PRO A 346 -2.30 -28.35 -0.56
C PRO A 346 -1.89 -27.56 -1.81
N ALA A 347 -0.68 -27.80 -2.34
CA ALA A 347 -0.13 -27.02 -3.48
C ALA A 347 -0.98 -27.10 -4.75
N ASP A 348 -1.68 -28.22 -4.96
CA ASP A 348 -2.59 -28.49 -6.07
C ASP A 348 -3.97 -27.83 -5.91
N GLN A 349 -4.27 -27.28 -4.73
CA GLN A 349 -5.55 -26.64 -4.39
C GLN A 349 -5.42 -25.12 -4.19
N ARG A 350 -4.23 -24.57 -4.41
CA ARG A 350 -3.89 -23.15 -4.25
C ARG A 350 -3.87 -22.40 -5.58
#